data_AF-A0A851I7F8-F1
#
_entry.id   AF-A0A851I7F8-F1
#
_cell.length_a   1.000
_cell.length_b   1.000
_cell.length_c   1.000
_cell.angle_alpha   90.00
_cell.angle_beta   90.00
_cell.angle_gamma   90.00
#
_symmetry.space_group_name_H-M   'P 1'
#
loop_
_entity.id
_entity.type
_entity.pdbx_description
1 polymer ?
#
loop_
_entity_poly.entity_id
_entity_poly.type
_entity_poly.pdbx_seq_one_letter_code
_entity_poly.pdbx_strand_id
1 'polypeptide(L)'
;MKTKKVKKIESKHIYEKIYEYKNMDAMKRFFLFETERAENSFKVYNIIKEDFSKLNFMKILDYEKIEFSPMSIKTKLITEDIDKTYHGHYEHFFDYLAKSGDKEKILYAINRWSEVEKNFIKKGYYYLDFHLGNIMIDKNKSDKRYVIIDFDEMIKDPLFFRKKLFTRKSVRSFEVSIKLLLMQTNFPYKDKVEILQKIKDIKSFYNVKSRQEDLEQTKMILKNRSEDMF
;
A
#
# COMPACT_ATOMS: atom_id res chain seq x y z
N MET A 1 5.55 -13.47 -12.69
CA MET A 1 6.43 -13.30 -11.51
C MET A 1 5.92 -14.26 -10.44
N LYS A 2 6.68 -15.31 -10.10
CA LYS A 2 6.20 -16.36 -9.18
C LYS A 2 6.65 -16.19 -7.72
N THR A 3 7.61 -15.31 -7.42
CA THR A 3 8.08 -15.17 -6.02
C THR A 3 8.65 -13.78 -5.73
N LYS A 4 8.02 -13.08 -4.78
CA LYS A 4 8.59 -11.98 -3.98
C LYS A 4 9.09 -12.63 -2.70
N LYS A 5 10.41 -12.69 -2.49
CA LYS A 5 10.98 -13.17 -1.21
C LYS A 5 11.57 -11.98 -0.48
N VAL A 6 11.10 -11.73 0.74
CA VAL A 6 11.64 -10.69 1.62
C VAL A 6 12.44 -11.37 2.72
N LYS A 7 13.68 -10.94 2.93
CA LYS A 7 14.57 -11.43 3.99
C LYS A 7 15.03 -10.24 4.84
N LYS A 8 14.81 -10.31 6.15
CA LYS A 8 15.42 -9.38 7.11
C LYS A 8 16.85 -9.83 7.40
N ILE A 9 17.81 -8.90 7.34
CA ILE A 9 19.19 -9.12 7.78
C ILE A 9 19.42 -8.25 9.00
N GLU A 10 19.14 -8.82 10.18
CA GLU A 10 19.17 -8.09 11.46
C GLU A 10 20.52 -7.44 11.73
N SER A 11 21.63 -8.15 11.49
CA SER A 11 22.99 -7.66 11.72
C SER A 11 23.35 -6.40 10.91
N LYS A 12 22.65 -6.16 9.80
CA LYS A 12 22.85 -4.98 8.94
C LYS A 12 21.71 -3.98 9.06
N HIS A 13 20.63 -4.32 9.77
CA HIS A 13 19.38 -3.56 9.83
C HIS A 13 18.84 -3.18 8.44
N ILE A 14 18.78 -4.16 7.54
CA ILE A 14 18.25 -4.00 6.19
C ILE A 14 17.25 -5.11 5.87
N TYR A 15 16.38 -4.83 4.90
CA TYR A 15 15.55 -5.82 4.23
C TYR A 15 16.04 -6.00 2.79
N GLU A 16 16.18 -7.26 2.37
CA GLU A 16 16.43 -7.63 0.99
C GLU A 16 15.15 -8.21 0.38
N LYS A 17 14.67 -7.59 -0.69
CA LYS A 17 13.51 -8.07 -1.46
C LYS A 17 13.98 -8.56 -2.81
N ILE A 18 13.87 -9.86 -3.03
CA ILE A 18 14.28 -10.54 -4.27
C ILE A 18 13.06 -10.71 -5.17
N TYR A 19 13.23 -10.30 -6.43
CA TYR A 19 12.27 -10.51 -7.51
C TYR A 19 12.88 -11.46 -8.53
N GLU A 20 12.11 -12.47 -8.91
CA GLU A 20 12.51 -13.47 -9.89
C GLU A 20 11.49 -13.53 -11.03
N TYR A 21 11.99 -13.30 -12.24
CA TYR A 21 11.26 -13.34 -13.49
C TYR A 21 11.82 -14.49 -14.34
N LYS A 22 10.93 -15.28 -14.95
CA LYS A 22 11.31 -16.42 -15.81
C LYS A 22 10.53 -16.37 -17.12
N ASN A 23 11.11 -16.96 -18.16
CA ASN A 23 10.50 -17.16 -19.48
C ASN A 23 9.99 -15.82 -20.06
N MET A 24 8.73 -15.76 -20.50
CA MET A 24 8.10 -14.57 -21.08
C MET A 24 8.23 -13.32 -20.20
N ASP A 25 8.11 -13.44 -18.87
CA ASP A 25 8.22 -12.29 -17.97
C ASP A 25 9.64 -11.73 -17.92
N ALA A 26 10.65 -12.61 -18.05
CA ALA A 26 12.05 -12.22 -18.14
C ALA A 26 12.32 -11.59 -19.52
N MET A 27 11.88 -12.22 -20.61
CA MET A 27 12.08 -11.70 -21.96
C MET A 27 11.51 -10.29 -22.13
N LYS A 28 10.31 -10.03 -21.62
CA LYS A 28 9.70 -8.70 -21.67
C LYS A 28 10.56 -7.62 -21.01
N ARG A 29 11.23 -7.94 -19.90
CA ARG A 29 12.12 -7.03 -19.18
C ARG A 29 13.49 -6.93 -19.82
N PHE A 30 14.02 -8.04 -20.32
CA PHE A 30 15.28 -8.10 -21.04
C PHE A 30 15.27 -7.17 -22.26
N PHE A 31 14.16 -7.16 -23.01
CA PHE A 31 13.94 -6.27 -24.15
C PHE A 31 13.30 -4.92 -23.79
N LEU A 32 13.25 -4.56 -22.50
CA LEU A 32 12.75 -3.27 -21.99
C LEU A 32 11.28 -2.95 -22.31
N PHE A 33 10.47 -3.95 -22.63
CA PHE A 33 9.02 -3.77 -22.78
C PHE A 33 8.32 -3.54 -21.43
N GLU A 34 8.92 -4.01 -20.33
CA GLU A 34 8.48 -3.78 -18.95
C GLU A 34 9.69 -3.49 -18.05
N THR A 35 9.50 -2.71 -16.99
CA THR A 35 10.56 -2.42 -16.00
C THR A 35 10.61 -3.50 -14.91
N GLU A 36 11.80 -3.78 -14.38
CA GLU A 36 11.97 -4.58 -13.16
C GLU A 36 11.46 -3.80 -11.94
N ARG A 37 10.73 -4.47 -11.04
CA ARG A 37 10.10 -3.81 -9.89
C ARG A 37 11.13 -3.13 -8.97
N ALA A 38 12.23 -3.81 -8.66
CA ALA A 38 13.31 -3.24 -7.86
C ALA A 38 13.86 -1.93 -8.46
N GLU A 39 14.11 -1.92 -9.78
CA GLU A 39 14.61 -0.73 -10.48
C GLU A 39 13.56 0.39 -10.46
N ASN A 40 12.29 0.07 -10.70
CA ASN A 40 11.20 1.05 -10.62
C ASN A 40 11.09 1.67 -9.23
N SER A 41 11.08 0.85 -8.17
CA SER A 41 10.99 1.33 -6.79
C SER A 41 12.16 2.25 -6.43
N PHE A 42 13.39 1.88 -6.79
CA PHE A 42 14.57 2.72 -6.53
C PHE A 42 14.48 4.07 -7.26
N LYS A 43 14.10 4.06 -8.54
CA LYS A 43 13.88 5.28 -9.33
C LYS A 43 12.81 6.18 -8.72
N VAL A 44 11.63 5.62 -8.42
CA VAL A 44 10.52 6.39 -7.84
C VAL A 44 10.88 6.95 -6.47
N TYR A 45 11.52 6.15 -5.61
CA TYR A 45 11.94 6.59 -4.28
C TYR A 45 12.84 7.83 -4.32
N ASN A 46 13.80 7.87 -5.24
CA ASN A 46 14.72 8.99 -5.35
C ASN A 46 14.04 10.30 -5.76
N ILE A 47 12.94 10.23 -6.50
CA ILE A 47 12.18 11.42 -6.91
C ILE A 47 11.15 11.80 -5.84
N ILE A 48 10.41 10.82 -5.30
CA ILE A 48 9.30 11.07 -4.39
C ILE A 48 9.76 11.66 -3.04
N LYS A 49 10.94 11.28 -2.56
CA LYS A 49 11.49 11.80 -1.29
C LYS A 49 11.75 13.31 -1.35
N GLU A 50 12.03 13.85 -2.53
CA GLU A 50 12.23 15.29 -2.75
C GLU A 50 10.88 16.01 -2.89
N ASP A 51 9.98 15.46 -3.70
CA ASP A 51 8.65 16.02 -3.94
C ASP A 51 7.76 16.06 -2.67
N PHE A 52 8.02 15.16 -1.72
CA PHE A 52 7.27 15.01 -0.48
C PHE A 52 8.17 14.94 0.75
N SER A 53 9.05 15.93 0.92
CA SER A 53 10.00 16.01 2.04
C SER A 53 9.38 15.98 3.45
N LYS A 54 8.07 16.23 3.57
CA LYS A 54 7.32 16.15 4.84
C LYS A 54 6.71 14.78 5.11
N LEU A 55 6.73 13.86 4.15
CA LEU A 55 6.23 12.49 4.32
C LEU A 55 7.40 11.56 4.62
N ASN A 56 7.13 10.52 5.40
CA ASN A 56 8.10 9.48 5.69
C ASN A 56 7.91 8.31 4.71
N PHE A 57 9.02 7.77 4.25
CA PHE A 57 9.08 6.70 3.26
C PHE A 57 10.09 5.65 3.72
N MET A 58 9.82 4.37 3.42
CA MET A 58 10.86 3.35 3.60
C MET A 58 12.07 3.74 2.75
N LYS A 59 13.23 3.92 3.39
CA LYS A 59 14.45 4.29 2.71
C LYS A 59 14.92 3.14 1.84
N ILE A 60 14.94 3.34 0.53
CA ILE A 60 15.61 2.43 -0.39
C ILE A 60 17.07 2.82 -0.44
N LEU A 61 17.94 1.87 -0.09
CA LEU A 61 19.38 2.07 -0.07
C LEU A 61 19.98 1.81 -1.44
N ASP A 62 19.56 0.72 -2.09
CA ASP A 62 20.13 0.30 -3.36
C ASP A 62 19.22 -0.68 -4.12
N TYR A 63 19.54 -0.92 -5.40
CA TYR A 63 19.03 -2.04 -6.18
C TYR A 63 20.17 -2.73 -6.94
N GLU A 64 20.10 -4.05 -7.04
CA GLU A 64 21.12 -4.85 -7.72
C GLU A 64 20.47 -5.82 -8.72
N LYS A 65 21.10 -6.03 -9.88
CA LYS A 65 20.78 -7.14 -10.80
C LYS A 65 21.68 -8.33 -10.45
N ILE A 66 21.08 -9.40 -9.94
CA ILE A 66 21.79 -10.64 -9.56
C ILE A 66 21.98 -11.53 -10.79
N GLU A 67 20.95 -11.59 -11.64
CA GLU A 67 20.94 -12.41 -12.86
C GLU A 67 20.21 -11.64 -13.95
N PHE A 68 20.77 -11.63 -15.16
CA PHE A 68 20.20 -10.90 -16.29
C PHE A 68 20.40 -11.67 -17.60
N SER A 69 19.41 -12.48 -17.96
CA SER A 69 19.35 -13.21 -19.22
C SER A 69 17.94 -13.12 -19.82
N PRO A 70 17.77 -13.42 -21.13
CA PRO A 70 16.46 -13.41 -21.74
C PRO A 70 15.45 -14.36 -21.07
N MET A 71 15.92 -15.48 -20.49
CA MET A 71 15.05 -16.50 -19.89
C MET A 71 14.89 -16.36 -18.38
N SER A 72 15.76 -15.61 -17.72
CA SER A 72 15.77 -15.47 -16.27
C SER A 72 16.38 -14.14 -15.86
N ILE A 73 15.61 -13.35 -15.11
CA ILE A 73 16.06 -12.10 -14.51
C ILE A 73 15.79 -12.17 -13.01
N LYS A 74 16.82 -11.90 -12.23
CA LYS A 74 16.74 -11.83 -10.77
C LYS A 74 17.29 -10.50 -10.30
N THR A 75 16.46 -9.73 -9.60
CA THR A 75 16.85 -8.44 -9.03
C THR A 75 16.63 -8.42 -7.53
N LYS A 76 17.39 -7.57 -6.84
CA LYS A 76 17.35 -7.37 -5.40
C LYS A 76 17.13 -5.89 -5.12
N LEU A 77 16.19 -5.59 -4.25
CA LEU A 77 15.98 -4.26 -3.68
C LEU A 77 16.43 -4.29 -2.23
N ILE A 78 17.28 -3.34 -1.85
CA ILE A 78 17.81 -3.21 -0.48
C ILE A 78 17.17 -1.98 0.15
N THR A 79 16.53 -2.19 1.29
CA THR A 79 15.89 -1.09 2.05
C THR A 79 16.36 -1.10 3.50
N GLU A 80 16.44 0.07 4.11
CA GLU A 80 16.80 0.18 5.52
C GLU A 80 15.63 -0.27 6.42
N ASP A 81 15.95 -0.81 7.59
CA ASP A 81 14.95 -1.11 8.60
C ASP A 81 14.29 0.17 9.12
N ILE A 82 12.96 0.27 9.01
CA ILE A 82 12.19 1.47 9.34
C ILE A 82 12.32 1.83 10.82
N ASP A 83 12.38 0.83 11.70
CA ASP A 83 12.60 1.04 13.13
C ASP A 83 13.94 1.74 13.40
N LYS A 84 14.97 1.41 12.60
CA LYS A 84 16.27 2.08 12.65
C LYS A 84 16.20 3.47 12.02
N THR A 85 15.59 3.63 10.85
CA THR A 85 15.53 4.91 10.13
C THR A 85 14.79 5.99 10.94
N TYR A 86 13.71 5.61 11.63
CA TYR A 86 12.83 6.56 12.30
C TYR A 86 12.80 6.45 13.84
N HIS A 87 13.66 5.60 14.41
CA HIS A 87 13.81 5.40 15.86
C HIS A 87 12.47 5.12 16.56
N GLY A 88 11.72 4.14 16.04
CA GLY A 88 10.37 3.82 16.49
C GLY A 88 10.08 2.33 16.48
N HIS A 89 8.82 1.97 16.76
CA HIS A 89 8.34 0.59 16.70
C HIS A 89 7.20 0.48 15.72
N TYR A 90 7.55 0.20 14.48
CA TYR A 90 6.63 0.23 13.37
C TYR A 90 5.96 -1.14 13.15
N GLU A 91 4.65 -1.12 12.97
CA GLU A 91 3.89 -2.26 12.46
C GLU A 91 3.00 -1.83 11.31
N HIS A 92 2.51 -2.78 10.50
CA HIS A 92 1.58 -2.45 9.43
C HIS A 92 0.32 -1.81 10.02
N PHE A 93 -0.16 -0.75 9.38
CA PHE A 93 -1.30 0.01 9.89
C PHE A 93 -2.56 -0.87 9.95
N PHE A 94 -2.69 -1.82 9.02
CA PHE A 94 -3.72 -2.86 9.06
C PHE A 94 -3.70 -3.63 10.39
N ASP A 95 -2.55 -4.18 10.78
CA ASP A 95 -2.40 -4.99 11.99
C ASP A 95 -2.65 -4.16 13.26
N TYR A 96 -2.16 -2.91 13.27
CA TYR A 96 -2.41 -1.97 14.36
C TYR A 96 -3.91 -1.71 14.55
N LEU A 97 -4.64 -1.45 13.46
CA LEU A 97 -6.07 -1.17 13.52
C LEU A 97 -6.87 -2.42 13.93
N ALA A 98 -6.50 -3.60 13.40
CA ALA A 98 -7.14 -4.87 13.71
C ALA A 98 -7.06 -5.19 15.22
N LYS A 99 -5.90 -4.91 15.84
CA LYS A 99 -5.71 -5.08 17.30
C LYS A 99 -6.44 -4.03 18.13
N SER A 100 -6.59 -2.82 17.61
CA SER A 100 -7.14 -1.71 18.39
C SER A 100 -8.65 -1.78 18.62
N GLY A 101 -9.41 -2.31 17.66
CA GLY A 101 -10.88 -2.31 17.72
C GLY A 101 -11.51 -0.91 17.89
N ASP A 102 -10.80 0.15 17.48
CA ASP A 102 -11.17 1.54 17.74
C ASP A 102 -11.56 2.25 16.44
N LYS A 103 -12.82 2.67 16.35
CA LYS A 103 -13.37 3.35 15.18
C LYS A 103 -12.60 4.63 14.85
N GLU A 104 -12.27 5.45 15.86
CA GLU A 104 -11.65 6.76 15.63
C GLU A 104 -10.25 6.59 15.02
N LYS A 105 -9.55 5.50 15.37
CA LYS A 105 -8.28 5.16 14.71
C LYS A 105 -8.47 4.77 13.25
N ILE A 106 -9.55 4.04 12.91
CA ILE A 106 -9.86 3.69 11.51
C ILE A 106 -10.24 4.94 10.71
N LEU A 107 -11.11 5.79 11.25
CA LEU A 107 -11.51 7.04 10.60
C LEU A 107 -10.30 7.96 10.38
N TYR A 108 -9.40 8.04 11.36
CA TYR A 108 -8.11 8.72 11.21
C TYR A 108 -7.29 8.13 10.06
N ALA A 109 -7.15 6.80 9.98
CA ALA A 109 -6.41 6.15 8.90
C ALA A 109 -7.01 6.44 7.51
N ILE A 110 -8.35 6.42 7.39
CA ILE A 110 -9.07 6.77 6.16
C ILE A 110 -8.80 8.21 5.73
N ASN A 111 -8.90 9.16 6.67
CA ASN A 111 -8.66 10.56 6.39
C ASN A 111 -7.21 10.81 5.97
N ARG A 112 -6.24 10.19 6.66
CA ARG A 112 -4.81 10.28 6.31
C ARG A 112 -4.50 9.69 4.95
N TRP A 113 -5.02 8.50 4.66
CA TRP A 113 -4.86 7.89 3.34
C TRP A 113 -5.40 8.82 2.24
N SER A 114 -6.60 9.39 2.43
CA SER A 114 -7.21 10.29 1.45
C SER A 114 -6.39 11.57 1.23
N GLU A 115 -5.83 12.14 2.30
CA GLU A 115 -4.94 13.31 2.23
C GLU A 115 -3.69 13.00 1.40
N VAL A 116 -3.03 11.87 1.68
CA VAL A 116 -1.82 11.44 0.96
C VAL A 116 -2.13 11.15 -0.50
N GLU A 117 -3.19 10.40 -0.81
CA GLU A 117 -3.58 10.05 -2.18
C GLU A 117 -3.88 11.31 -3.02
N LYS A 118 -4.58 12.31 -2.44
CA LYS A 118 -4.81 13.60 -3.12
C LYS A 118 -3.51 14.31 -3.44
N ASN A 119 -2.57 14.35 -2.49
CA ASN A 119 -1.28 14.99 -2.67
C ASN A 119 -0.42 14.28 -3.72
N PHE A 120 -0.42 12.94 -3.73
CA PHE A 120 0.24 12.12 -4.75
C PHE A 120 -0.31 12.43 -6.14
N ILE A 121 -1.62 12.34 -6.33
CA ILE A 121 -2.25 12.59 -7.64
C ILE A 121 -1.98 14.01 -8.13
N LYS A 122 -2.05 15.01 -7.24
CA LYS A 122 -1.77 16.42 -7.58
C LYS A 122 -0.36 16.63 -8.13
N LYS A 123 0.60 15.83 -7.68
CA LYS A 123 2.00 15.84 -8.11
C LYS A 123 2.31 14.82 -9.22
N GLY A 124 1.28 14.19 -9.79
CA GLY A 124 1.44 13.24 -10.89
C GLY A 124 1.80 11.82 -10.47
N TYR A 125 1.75 11.50 -9.17
CA TYR A 125 2.04 10.16 -8.66
C TYR A 125 0.78 9.32 -8.50
N TYR A 126 0.85 8.07 -8.94
CA TYR A 126 -0.24 7.11 -8.87
C TYR A 126 0.28 5.83 -8.24
N TYR A 127 -0.23 5.50 -7.05
CA TYR A 127 0.20 4.33 -6.32
C TYR A 127 -0.88 3.25 -6.39
N LEU A 128 -0.70 2.29 -7.30
CA LEU A 128 -1.78 1.37 -7.70
C LEU A 128 -2.16 0.38 -6.58
N ASP A 129 -1.24 0.14 -5.65
CA ASP A 129 -1.40 -0.78 -4.52
C ASP A 129 -1.40 -0.03 -3.17
N PHE A 130 -1.99 1.17 -3.12
CA PHE A 130 -1.99 1.97 -1.90
C PHE A 130 -3.08 1.52 -0.92
N HIS A 131 -2.79 0.51 -0.11
CA HIS A 131 -3.68 -0.01 0.94
C HIS A 131 -3.08 0.12 2.34
N LEU A 132 -3.87 -0.16 3.39
CA LEU A 132 -3.43 -0.07 4.79
C LEU A 132 -2.17 -0.89 5.13
N GLY A 133 -1.96 -1.99 4.40
CA GLY A 133 -0.76 -2.83 4.54
C GLY A 133 0.52 -2.18 4.01
N ASN A 134 0.43 -1.22 3.09
CA ASN A 134 1.58 -0.47 2.58
C ASN A 134 1.80 0.85 3.33
N ILE A 135 1.23 0.97 4.52
CA ILE A 135 1.49 2.03 5.49
C ILE A 135 1.93 1.36 6.79
N MET A 136 3.02 1.85 7.38
CA MET A 136 3.44 1.45 8.72
C MET A 136 3.19 2.58 9.70
N ILE A 137 2.87 2.26 10.94
CA ILE A 137 2.62 3.23 12.02
C ILE A 137 3.50 2.90 13.23
N ASP A 138 4.06 3.93 13.87
CA ASP A 138 4.73 3.77 15.16
C ASP A 138 3.67 3.56 16.25
N LYS A 139 3.58 2.34 16.76
CA LYS A 139 2.53 1.94 17.72
C LYS A 139 2.68 2.57 19.10
N ASN A 140 3.88 3.09 19.43
CA ASN A 140 4.21 3.61 20.75
C ASN A 140 4.14 5.13 20.85
N LYS A 141 3.88 5.85 19.74
CA LYS A 141 3.86 7.32 19.74
C LYS A 141 2.45 7.89 19.66
N SER A 142 2.22 8.95 20.45
CA SER A 142 0.98 9.73 20.43
C SER A 142 0.80 10.54 19.14
N ASP A 143 1.91 10.90 18.47
CA ASP A 143 1.92 11.67 17.22
C ASP A 143 1.57 10.82 15.96
N LYS A 144 1.35 9.51 16.13
CA LYS A 144 0.94 8.56 15.06
C LYS A 144 1.75 8.75 13.78
N ARG A 145 3.09 8.83 13.90
CA ARG A 145 3.99 8.83 12.74
C ARG A 145 3.73 7.61 11.88
N TYR A 146 3.51 7.85 10.59
CA TYR A 146 3.37 6.79 9.61
C TYR A 146 4.48 6.88 8.56
N VAL A 147 4.76 5.74 7.94
CA VAL A 147 5.78 5.55 6.89
C VAL A 147 5.12 4.81 5.73
N ILE A 148 5.26 5.34 4.51
CA ILE A 148 4.75 4.69 3.30
C ILE A 148 5.83 3.74 2.78
N ILE A 149 5.44 2.52 2.43
CA ILE A 149 6.35 1.45 2.01
C ILE A 149 5.97 0.92 0.63
N ASP A 150 6.76 -0.03 0.10
CA ASP A 150 6.49 -0.80 -1.13
C ASP A 150 6.12 -0.01 -2.40
N PHE A 151 7.11 0.63 -3.02
CA PHE A 151 6.93 1.44 -4.23
C PHE A 151 6.94 0.62 -5.54
N ASP A 152 6.69 -0.70 -5.50
CA ASP A 152 6.72 -1.58 -6.69
C ASP A 152 5.80 -1.07 -7.81
N GLU A 153 4.58 -0.71 -7.43
CA GLU A 153 3.46 -0.38 -8.31
C GLU A 153 3.13 1.12 -8.26
N MET A 154 4.16 1.94 -8.04
CA MET A 154 4.04 3.39 -8.09
C MET A 154 4.51 3.91 -9.44
N ILE A 155 3.72 4.81 -10.04
CA ILE A 155 3.94 5.35 -11.38
C ILE A 155 3.89 6.87 -11.31
N LYS A 156 4.93 7.52 -11.85
CA LYS A 156 4.98 8.98 -12.03
C LYS A 156 4.53 9.34 -13.45
N ASP A 157 3.67 10.33 -13.55
CA ASP A 157 3.19 10.96 -14.79
C ASP A 157 2.77 9.97 -15.90
N PRO A 158 1.82 9.06 -15.62
CA PRO A 158 1.30 8.17 -16.63
C PRO A 158 0.53 8.94 -17.72
N LEU A 159 0.43 8.33 -18.90
CA LEU A 159 -0.40 8.82 -20.00
C LEU A 159 -1.81 9.20 -19.51
N PHE A 160 -2.36 10.31 -20.02
CA PHE A 160 -3.56 10.94 -19.46
C PHE A 160 -4.75 9.97 -19.33
N PHE A 161 -4.96 9.09 -20.30
CA PHE A 161 -6.06 8.12 -20.30
C PHE A 161 -5.89 7.00 -19.25
N ARG A 162 -4.66 6.76 -18.76
CA ARG A 162 -4.38 5.78 -17.70
C ARG A 162 -4.56 6.35 -16.28
N LYS A 163 -4.51 7.68 -16.10
CA LYS A 163 -4.65 8.34 -14.79
C LYS A 163 -5.90 7.88 -14.04
N LYS A 164 -7.07 7.93 -14.70
CA LYS A 164 -8.35 7.48 -14.13
C LYS A 164 -8.34 5.99 -13.75
N LEU A 165 -7.70 5.15 -14.57
CA LEU A 165 -7.58 3.72 -14.29
C LEU A 165 -6.72 3.47 -13.04
N PHE A 166 -5.62 4.19 -12.88
CA PHE A 166 -4.69 4.00 -11.78
C PHE A 166 -5.25 4.54 -10.46
N THR A 167 -5.89 5.71 -10.46
CA THR A 167 -6.65 6.20 -9.29
C THR A 167 -7.73 5.20 -8.88
N ARG A 168 -8.46 4.63 -9.85
CA ARG A 168 -9.48 3.60 -9.56
C ARG A 168 -8.87 2.36 -8.90
N LYS A 169 -7.66 1.93 -9.32
CA LYS A 169 -6.96 0.80 -8.69
C LYS A 169 -6.55 1.11 -7.26
N SER A 170 -5.94 2.28 -7.03
CA SER A 170 -5.55 2.75 -5.69
C SER A 170 -6.73 2.77 -4.72
N VAL A 171 -7.81 3.49 -5.07
CA VAL A 171 -9.02 3.60 -4.24
C VAL A 171 -9.65 2.23 -3.94
N ARG A 172 -9.60 1.29 -4.89
CA ARG A 172 -10.11 -0.07 -4.69
C ARG A 172 -9.23 -0.92 -3.80
N SER A 173 -7.91 -0.83 -3.95
CA SER A 173 -6.97 -1.52 -3.06
C SER A 173 -7.19 -1.06 -1.62
N PHE A 174 -7.37 0.25 -1.43
CA PHE A 174 -7.72 0.81 -0.13
C PHE A 174 -9.08 0.33 0.41
N GLU A 175 -10.15 0.42 -0.38
CA GLU A 175 -11.49 -0.08 -0.02
C GLU A 175 -11.45 -1.54 0.43
N VAL A 176 -10.76 -2.40 -0.33
CA VAL A 176 -10.61 -3.83 -0.01
C VAL A 176 -9.92 -4.01 1.33
N SER A 177 -8.84 -3.28 1.61
CA SER A 177 -8.14 -3.38 2.90
C SER A 177 -9.02 -2.97 4.09
N ILE A 178 -9.83 -1.92 3.95
CA ILE A 178 -10.77 -1.50 5.01
C ILE A 178 -11.88 -2.53 5.21
N LYS A 179 -12.40 -3.11 4.13
CA LYS A 179 -13.43 -4.15 4.22
C LYS A 179 -12.91 -5.43 4.88
N LEU A 180 -11.70 -5.87 4.51
CA LEU A 180 -11.05 -7.01 5.15
C LEU A 180 -10.85 -6.77 6.65
N LEU A 181 -10.41 -5.56 7.03
CA LEU A 181 -10.31 -5.15 8.42
C LEU A 181 -11.68 -5.29 9.12
N LEU A 182 -12.73 -4.70 8.57
CA LEU A 182 -14.09 -4.77 9.14
C LEU A 182 -14.65 -6.20 9.25
N MET A 183 -14.26 -7.11 8.36
CA MET A 183 -14.65 -8.52 8.42
C MET A 183 -13.93 -9.29 9.53
N GLN A 184 -12.73 -8.88 9.90
CA GLN A 184 -11.91 -9.53 10.94
C GLN A 184 -12.16 -8.95 12.35
N THR A 185 -12.90 -7.87 12.45
CA THR A 185 -13.14 -7.13 13.70
C THR A 185 -14.62 -7.12 14.10
N ASN A 186 -14.89 -7.17 15.40
CA ASN A 186 -16.25 -7.14 15.95
C ASN A 186 -16.77 -5.70 16.19
N PHE A 187 -16.72 -4.84 15.17
CA PHE A 187 -17.28 -3.49 15.30
C PHE A 187 -18.82 -3.51 15.41
N PRO A 188 -19.40 -2.62 16.23
CA PRO A 188 -20.84 -2.37 16.23
C PRO A 188 -21.35 -2.03 14.84
N TYR A 189 -22.59 -2.40 14.54
CA TYR A 189 -23.22 -2.12 13.25
C TYR A 189 -23.15 -0.64 12.87
N LYS A 190 -23.45 0.26 13.83
CA LYS A 190 -23.41 1.71 13.62
C LYS A 190 -22.03 2.19 13.16
N ASP A 191 -20.97 1.68 13.77
CA ASP A 191 -19.59 2.04 13.44
C ASP A 191 -19.18 1.49 12.07
N LYS A 192 -19.55 0.25 11.74
CA LYS A 192 -19.35 -0.33 10.40
C LYS A 192 -20.02 0.53 9.32
N VAL A 193 -21.26 0.97 9.54
CA VAL A 193 -21.99 1.84 8.61
C VAL A 193 -21.26 3.15 8.40
N GLU A 194 -20.82 3.80 9.47
CA GLU A 194 -20.11 5.08 9.41
C GLU A 194 -18.78 4.97 8.64
N ILE A 195 -17.97 3.94 8.95
CA ILE A 195 -16.70 3.66 8.26
C ILE A 195 -16.95 3.40 6.77
N LEU A 196 -17.93 2.56 6.42
CA LEU A 196 -18.28 2.25 5.04
C LEU A 196 -18.80 3.47 4.28
N GLN A 197 -19.51 4.38 4.96
CA GLN A 197 -19.96 5.64 4.37
C GLN A 197 -18.78 6.54 4.01
N LYS A 198 -17.73 6.63 4.85
CA LYS A 198 -16.51 7.37 4.48
C LYS A 198 -15.81 6.81 3.26
N ILE A 199 -15.76 5.49 3.10
CA ILE A 199 -15.23 4.86 1.89
C ILE A 199 -16.08 5.20 0.65
N LYS A 200 -17.41 5.23 0.80
CA LYS A 200 -18.33 5.66 -0.26
C LYS A 200 -18.10 7.11 -0.66
N ASP A 201 -17.87 8.01 0.30
CA ASP A 201 -17.59 9.43 0.03
C ASP A 201 -16.28 9.60 -0.76
N ILE A 202 -15.22 8.89 -0.38
CA ILE A 202 -13.94 8.86 -1.12
C ILE A 202 -14.16 8.36 -2.56
N LYS A 203 -14.90 7.27 -2.72
CA LYS A 203 -15.20 6.72 -4.05
C LYS A 203 -15.98 7.70 -4.92
N SER A 204 -16.95 8.40 -4.32
CA SER A 204 -17.71 9.44 -5.00
C SER A 204 -16.80 10.58 -5.48
N PHE A 205 -15.90 11.06 -4.60
CA PHE A 205 -14.93 12.11 -4.93
C PHE A 205 -14.07 11.74 -6.16
N TYR A 206 -13.62 10.48 -6.26
CA TYR A 206 -12.82 10.00 -7.39
C TYR A 206 -13.65 9.44 -8.56
N ASN A 207 -14.99 9.50 -8.50
CA ASN A 207 -15.90 8.91 -9.48
C ASN A 207 -15.61 7.40 -9.73
N VAL A 208 -15.37 6.66 -8.65
CA VAL A 208 -15.10 5.22 -8.65
C VAL A 208 -16.36 4.43 -8.33
N LYS A 209 -16.88 3.71 -9.32
CA LYS A 209 -18.04 2.82 -9.13
C LYS A 209 -17.66 1.50 -8.44
N SER A 210 -18.49 1.07 -7.50
CA SER A 210 -18.44 -0.27 -6.91
C SER A 210 -18.70 -1.36 -7.96
N ARG A 211 -17.99 -2.48 -7.85
CA ARG A 211 -18.35 -3.73 -8.53
C ARG A 211 -19.41 -4.47 -7.73
N GLN A 212 -20.00 -5.48 -8.37
CA GLN A 212 -20.92 -6.41 -7.72
C GLN A 212 -20.26 -7.08 -6.50
N GLU A 213 -19.04 -7.59 -6.66
CA GLU A 213 -18.24 -8.17 -5.57
C GLU A 213 -18.06 -7.21 -4.39
N ASP A 214 -17.76 -5.94 -4.68
CA ASP A 214 -17.56 -4.92 -3.65
C ASP A 214 -18.88 -4.68 -2.87
N LEU A 215 -20.03 -4.68 -3.56
CA LEU A 215 -21.34 -4.52 -2.94
C LEU A 215 -21.74 -5.74 -2.09
N GLU A 216 -21.41 -6.94 -2.55
CA GLU A 216 -21.65 -8.19 -1.81
C GLU A 216 -20.83 -8.23 -0.52
N GLN A 217 -19.55 -7.87 -0.57
CA GLN A 217 -18.72 -7.73 0.63
C GLN A 217 -19.31 -6.72 1.62
N THR A 218 -19.77 -5.55 1.13
CA THR A 218 -20.45 -4.57 1.99
C THR A 218 -21.69 -5.18 2.66
N LYS A 219 -22.50 -5.94 1.92
CA LYS A 219 -23.67 -6.63 2.48
C LYS A 219 -23.26 -7.66 3.54
N MET A 220 -22.19 -8.44 3.33
CA MET A 220 -21.69 -9.41 4.30
C MET A 220 -21.24 -8.74 5.60
N ILE A 221 -20.46 -7.66 5.52
CA ILE A 221 -19.99 -6.90 6.68
C ILE A 221 -21.15 -6.41 7.53
N LEU A 222 -22.22 -5.92 6.88
CA LEU A 222 -23.41 -5.41 7.55
C LEU A 222 -24.39 -6.51 8.01
N LYS A 223 -24.33 -7.70 7.40
CA LYS A 223 -25.12 -8.89 7.81
C LYS A 223 -24.54 -9.60 9.02
N ASN A 224 -23.22 -9.51 9.25
CA ASN A 224 -22.58 -9.94 10.50
C ASN A 224 -23.06 -9.02 11.64
N ARG A 225 -24.31 -9.24 12.05
CA ARG A 225 -24.84 -8.80 13.34
C ARG A 225 -23.86 -9.34 14.38
N SER A 226 -23.27 -8.45 15.18
CA SER A 226 -23.09 -8.84 16.57
C SER A 226 -24.47 -9.29 17.01
N GLU A 227 -24.61 -10.56 17.38
CA GLU A 227 -25.69 -10.95 18.26
C GLU A 227 -25.50 -10.18 19.56
N ASP A 228 -25.86 -8.89 19.55
CA ASP A 228 -26.47 -8.24 20.68
C ASP A 228 -27.90 -8.82 20.77
N MET A 229 -27.97 -10.15 20.92
CA MET A 229 -29.07 -10.85 21.56
C MET A 229 -28.55 -11.13 22.96
N PHE A 230 -28.80 -10.20 23.88
CA PHE A 230 -29.38 -10.39 25.21
C PHE A 230 -29.30 -9.06 25.96
#